data_AF-A0A672KLD2-F1
#
_entry.id   AF-A0A672KLD2-F1
#
_cell.length_a   1.000
_cell.length_b   1.000
_cell.length_c   1.000
_cell.angle_alpha   90.00
_cell.angle_beta   90.00
_cell.angle_gamma   90.00
#
_symmetry.space_group_name_H-M   'P 1'
#
loop_
_entity.id
_entity.type
_entity.pdbx_description
1 polymer ?
#
loop_
_entity_poly.entity_id
_entity_poly.type
_entity_poly.pdbx_seq_one_letter_code
_entity_poly.pdbx_strand_id
1 'polypeptide(L)'
;MTTYFKPIDKSAIIHVQCHEKVQEFGKRCQAAKRDPNCPVVIRGWLYKRDSTGLKLWKRRWFVLSNYCLYYYKDSREESVLGSIPLPSYRILYCSPRECRNRKYAFKVRANVLWISLNLNVVHQGMRPYIMSAETQEDMLGWVRALSQSASMEADDIINR
;
A
#
# COMPACT_ATOMS: atom_id res chain seq x y z
N MET A 1 10.08 -20.57 53.21
CA MET A 1 10.86 -19.31 53.35
C MET A 1 12.32 -19.72 53.19
N THR A 2 13.11 -19.40 52.18
CA THR A 2 13.05 -18.39 51.10
C THR A 2 13.94 -18.95 49.98
N THR A 3 13.41 -19.25 48.80
CA THR A 3 14.23 -19.72 47.67
C THR A 3 14.90 -18.52 47.00
N TYR A 4 16.22 -18.44 47.10
CA TYR A 4 17.06 -17.52 46.34
C TYR A 4 17.08 -17.93 44.86
N PHE A 5 16.45 -17.12 44.00
CA PHE A 5 16.62 -17.23 42.55
C PHE A 5 17.96 -16.59 42.17
N LYS A 6 18.87 -17.38 41.59
CA LYS A 6 20.06 -16.84 40.91
C LYS A 6 19.60 -15.99 39.71
N PRO A 7 20.23 -14.83 39.44
CA PRO A 7 19.91 -14.05 38.26
C PRO A 7 20.27 -14.84 37.00
N ILE A 8 19.32 -14.92 36.08
CA ILE A 8 19.52 -15.53 34.76
C ILE A 8 20.47 -14.61 33.98
N ASP A 9 21.61 -15.16 33.58
CA ASP A 9 22.57 -14.50 32.70
C ASP A 9 21.89 -14.23 31.33
N LYS A 10 21.70 -12.95 31.02
CA LYS A 10 21.01 -12.48 29.80
C LYS A 10 21.88 -12.57 28.55
N SER A 11 23.11 -13.09 28.64
CA SER A 11 24.03 -13.21 27.50
C SER A 11 23.69 -14.32 26.50
N ALA A 12 22.68 -15.17 26.77
CA ALA A 12 22.32 -16.30 25.92
C ALA A 12 21.05 -16.12 25.04
N ILE A 13 20.48 -14.92 24.94
CA ILE A 13 19.42 -14.67 23.95
C ILE A 13 20.07 -14.39 22.59
N ILE A 14 20.31 -15.51 21.90
CA ILE A 14 20.45 -15.69 20.46
C ILE A 14 20.35 -14.37 19.69
N HIS A 15 21.51 -13.95 19.19
CA HIS A 15 21.67 -12.90 18.19
C HIS A 15 21.02 -13.37 16.88
N VAL A 16 19.69 -13.42 16.82
CA VAL A 16 18.97 -13.37 15.55
C VAL A 16 18.94 -11.90 15.19
N GLN A 17 19.98 -11.47 14.48
CA GLN A 17 19.98 -10.20 13.76
C GLN A 17 18.93 -10.31 12.64
N CYS A 18 17.65 -10.29 12.99
CA CYS A 18 16.61 -9.92 12.05
C CYS A 18 16.83 -8.44 11.80
N HIS A 19 17.49 -8.16 10.68
CA HIS A 19 17.74 -6.82 10.18
C HIS A 19 16.38 -6.10 10.09
N GLU A 20 16.00 -5.35 11.13
CA GLU A 20 14.81 -4.50 11.15
C GLU A 20 15.00 -3.39 10.12
N LYS A 21 14.72 -3.73 8.86
CA LYS A 21 14.65 -2.77 7.79
C LYS A 21 13.28 -2.11 7.92
N VAL A 22 13.26 -0.94 8.55
CA VAL A 22 12.10 -0.06 8.58
C VAL A 22 11.52 0.05 7.16
N GLN A 23 10.35 -0.57 6.96
CA GLN A 23 9.71 -0.66 5.64
C GLN A 23 9.04 0.69 5.32
N GLU A 24 9.77 1.54 4.61
CA GLU A 24 9.23 2.78 4.07
C GLU A 24 8.36 2.49 2.84
N PHE A 25 7.11 2.07 3.06
CA PHE A 25 6.14 1.91 1.99
C PHE A 25 5.85 3.28 1.34
N GLY A 26 6.16 3.40 0.05
CA GLY A 26 5.78 4.56 -0.78
C GLY A 26 6.91 5.34 -1.45
N LYS A 27 8.18 4.95 -1.29
CA LYS A 27 9.29 5.47 -2.12
C LYS A 27 9.56 4.55 -3.32
N ARG A 28 9.91 5.15 -4.47
CA ARG A 28 10.23 4.47 -5.75
C ARG A 28 11.28 3.35 -5.62
N CYS A 29 12.13 3.39 -4.61
CA CYS A 29 13.25 2.48 -4.42
C CYS A 29 12.92 1.19 -3.65
N GLN A 30 11.71 1.02 -3.10
CA GLN A 30 11.29 -0.21 -2.39
C GLN A 30 9.99 -0.81 -2.94
N ALA A 31 9.66 -0.56 -4.21
CA ALA A 31 8.48 -1.16 -4.82
C ALA A 31 8.64 -2.70 -4.91
N ALA A 32 7.64 -3.44 -4.45
CA ALA A 32 7.57 -4.87 -4.68
C ALA A 32 7.50 -5.13 -6.19
N LYS A 33 8.21 -6.18 -6.65
CA LYS A 33 8.06 -6.65 -8.03
C LYS A 33 6.70 -7.34 -8.18
N ARG A 34 6.12 -7.23 -9.37
CA ARG A 34 4.92 -7.98 -9.73
C ARG A 34 5.34 -9.35 -10.29
N ASP A 35 4.71 -10.42 -9.81
CA ASP A 35 4.83 -11.72 -10.46
C ASP A 35 4.00 -11.71 -11.76
N PRO A 36 4.61 -11.95 -12.93
CA PRO A 36 3.90 -12.00 -14.20
C PRO A 36 2.88 -13.14 -14.30
N ASN A 37 3.02 -14.20 -13.49
CA ASN A 37 2.13 -15.36 -13.52
C ASN A 37 0.84 -15.16 -12.71
N CYS A 38 0.81 -14.17 -11.81
CA CYS A 38 -0.39 -13.87 -11.05
C CYS A 38 -1.47 -13.24 -11.95
N PRO A 39 -2.74 -13.68 -11.86
CA PRO A 39 -3.84 -13.07 -12.61
C PRO A 39 -3.96 -11.57 -12.36
N VAL A 40 -4.28 -10.82 -13.41
CA VAL A 40 -4.59 -9.40 -13.33
C VAL A 40 -6.09 -9.25 -13.11
N VAL A 41 -6.48 -8.59 -12.02
CA VAL A 41 -7.89 -8.32 -11.69
C VAL A 41 -8.41 -7.16 -12.53
N ILE A 42 -7.65 -6.07 -12.58
CA ILE A 42 -7.94 -4.90 -13.41
C ILE A 42 -6.63 -4.18 -13.75
N ARG A 43 -6.57 -3.60 -14.95
CA ARG A 43 -5.48 -2.73 -15.39
C ARG A 43 -6.01 -1.57 -16.21
N GLY A 44 -5.31 -0.46 -16.20
CA GLY A 44 -5.79 0.74 -16.89
C GLY A 44 -5.04 2.00 -16.51
N TRP A 45 -5.34 3.08 -17.23
CA TRP A 45 -4.80 4.40 -16.94
C TRP A 45 -5.54 5.05 -15.76
N LEU A 46 -4.78 5.59 -14.82
CA LEU A 46 -5.30 6.51 -13.80
C LEU A 46 -4.38 7.72 -13.68
N TYR A 47 -4.94 8.84 -13.26
CA TYR A 47 -4.17 9.99 -12.80
C TYR A 47 -3.91 9.83 -11.31
N LYS A 48 -2.64 9.75 -10.94
CA LYS A 48 -2.19 9.77 -9.54
C LYS A 48 -1.76 11.18 -9.16
N ARG A 49 -2.10 11.64 -7.96
CA ARG A 49 -1.57 12.87 -7.40
C ARG A 49 -0.23 12.62 -6.72
N ASP A 50 0.73 13.52 -6.91
CA ASP A 50 1.99 13.49 -6.17
C ASP A 50 1.74 13.75 -4.67
N SER A 51 2.40 12.95 -3.83
CA SER A 51 2.27 12.99 -2.36
C SER A 51 3.06 14.15 -1.73
N THR A 52 4.08 14.66 -2.43
CA THR A 52 4.97 15.74 -2.00
C THR A 52 5.05 16.87 -3.03
N GLY A 53 5.49 18.05 -2.59
CA GLY A 53 5.67 19.22 -3.45
C GLY A 53 4.36 19.79 -4.00
N LEU A 54 4.33 20.08 -5.31
CA LEU A 54 3.27 20.83 -5.99
C LEU A 54 1.93 20.08 -6.13
N LYS A 55 1.83 18.82 -5.68
CA LYS A 55 0.59 18.00 -5.71
C LYS A 55 0.02 17.88 -7.14
N LEU A 56 0.90 17.68 -8.13
CA LEU A 56 0.54 17.51 -9.53
C LEU A 56 -0.09 16.16 -9.82
N TRP A 57 -0.93 16.09 -10.85
CA TRP A 57 -1.52 14.86 -11.35
C TRP A 57 -0.66 14.27 -12.46
N LYS A 58 -0.36 12.98 -12.37
CA LYS A 58 0.44 12.24 -13.36
C LYS A 58 -0.34 11.03 -13.85
N ARG A 59 -0.51 10.91 -15.16
CA ARG A 59 -1.09 9.72 -15.80
C ARG A 59 -0.10 8.56 -15.67
N ARG A 60 -0.56 7.43 -15.13
CA ARG A 60 0.24 6.22 -14.92
C ARG A 60 -0.61 5.00 -15.25
N TRP A 61 0.06 3.96 -15.72
CA TRP A 61 -0.58 2.67 -15.95
C TRP A 61 -0.61 1.90 -14.63
N PHE A 62 -1.80 1.48 -14.19
CA PHE A 62 -1.99 0.74 -12.97
C PHE A 62 -2.39 -0.69 -13.27
N VAL A 63 -1.95 -1.60 -12.40
CA VAL A 63 -2.26 -3.03 -12.47
C VAL A 63 -2.54 -3.53 -11.07
N LEU A 64 -3.74 -4.08 -10.85
CA LEU A 64 -4.09 -4.80 -9.63
C LEU A 64 -3.88 -6.29 -9.86
N SER A 65 -3.01 -6.91 -9.07
CA SER A 65 -2.73 -8.34 -9.11
C SER A 65 -2.28 -8.83 -7.74
N ASN A 66 -2.72 -10.02 -7.33
CA ASN A 66 -2.38 -10.65 -6.04
C ASN A 66 -2.50 -9.68 -4.85
N TYR A 67 -3.65 -9.01 -4.73
CA TYR A 67 -3.96 -8.05 -3.64
C TYR A 67 -3.01 -6.85 -3.53
N CYS A 68 -2.18 -6.61 -4.56
CA CYS A 68 -1.23 -5.52 -4.61
C CYS A 68 -1.50 -4.64 -5.84
N LEU A 69 -1.54 -3.33 -5.62
CA LEU A 69 -1.68 -2.35 -6.69
C LEU A 69 -0.31 -1.85 -7.11
N TYR A 70 0.07 -2.13 -8.36
CA TYR A 70 1.31 -1.67 -8.98
C TYR A 70 1.05 -0.52 -9.94
N TYR A 71 2.02 0.37 -10.13
CA TYR A 71 1.95 1.36 -11.20
C TYR A 71 3.28 1.55 -11.95
N TYR A 72 3.14 1.89 -13.23
CA TYR A 72 4.21 1.96 -14.22
C TYR A 72 4.18 3.29 -14.95
N LYS A 73 5.26 3.60 -15.67
CA LYS A 73 5.32 4.78 -16.54
C LYS A 73 4.23 4.73 -17.60
N ASP A 74 4.05 3.55 -18.21
CA ASP A 74 3.14 3.29 -19.31
C ASP A 74 2.73 1.81 -19.39
N SER A 75 1.92 1.46 -20.37
CA SER A 75 1.31 0.14 -20.55
C SER A 75 2.29 -0.97 -20.97
N ARG A 76 3.56 -0.65 -21.21
CA ARG A 76 4.60 -1.68 -21.47
C ARG A 76 4.98 -2.45 -20.21
N GLU A 77 4.63 -1.93 -19.02
CA GLU A 77 4.83 -2.59 -17.72
C GLU A 77 6.31 -2.98 -17.43
N GLU A 78 7.28 -2.30 -18.07
CA GLU A 78 8.72 -2.66 -18.00
C GLU A 78 9.33 -2.55 -16.61
N SER A 79 8.97 -1.49 -15.86
CA SER A 79 9.52 -1.24 -14.52
C SER A 79 8.44 -0.70 -13.59
N VAL A 80 8.25 -1.39 -12.46
CA VAL A 80 7.38 -0.94 -11.37
C VAL A 80 7.93 0.36 -10.80
N LEU A 81 7.11 1.40 -10.74
CA LEU A 81 7.44 2.68 -10.11
C LEU A 81 7.00 2.75 -8.64
N GLY A 82 6.04 1.93 -8.26
CA GLY A 82 5.57 1.78 -6.89
C GLY A 82 4.51 0.69 -6.76
N SER A 83 4.34 0.20 -5.54
CA SER A 83 3.41 -0.86 -5.16
C SER A 83 2.66 -0.50 -3.88
N ILE A 84 1.42 -0.96 -3.74
CA ILE A 84 0.58 -0.78 -2.54
C ILE A 84 -0.05 -2.13 -2.19
N PRO A 85 0.40 -2.81 -1.12
CA PRO A 85 -0.24 -4.03 -0.64
C PRO A 85 -1.56 -3.68 0.04
N LEU A 86 -2.69 -4.12 -0.52
CA LEU A 86 -4.02 -3.62 -0.15
C LEU A 86 -4.59 -4.09 1.20
N PRO A 87 -4.25 -5.27 1.78
CA PRO A 87 -4.82 -5.72 3.06
C PRO A 87 -4.69 -4.72 4.22
N SER A 88 -3.70 -3.82 4.18
CA SER A 88 -3.49 -2.78 5.20
C SER A 88 -4.12 -1.43 4.86
N TYR A 89 -4.93 -1.33 3.79
CA TYR A 89 -5.49 -0.08 3.28
C TYR A 89 -7.02 -0.11 3.22
N ARG A 90 -7.62 1.08 3.05
CA ARG A 90 -9.02 1.27 2.68
C ARG A 90 -9.14 2.21 1.51
N ILE A 91 -10.18 1.99 0.73
CA ILE A 91 -10.53 2.78 -0.44
C ILE A 91 -11.68 3.69 -0.01
N LEU A 92 -11.54 4.98 -0.26
CA LEU A 92 -12.51 5.99 0.12
C LEU A 92 -12.78 6.92 -1.06
N TYR A 93 -14.01 7.39 -1.18
CA TYR A 93 -14.31 8.49 -2.09
C TYR A 93 -13.65 9.78 -1.58
N CYS A 94 -13.21 10.62 -2.51
CA CYS A 94 -12.68 11.92 -2.18
C CYS A 94 -13.79 12.96 -2.04
N SER A 95 -13.69 13.81 -1.02
CA SER A 95 -14.52 15.01 -1.00
C SER A 95 -14.03 16.02 -2.05
N PRO A 96 -14.91 16.91 -2.56
CA PRO A 96 -14.51 17.93 -3.55
C PRO A 96 -13.33 18.80 -3.08
N ARG A 97 -13.28 19.12 -1.78
CA ARG A 97 -12.22 19.92 -1.14
C ARG A 97 -10.86 19.24 -1.21
N GLU A 98 -10.80 17.92 -1.08
CA GLU A 98 -9.54 17.17 -1.10
C GLU A 98 -8.93 17.13 -2.50
N CYS A 99 -9.77 17.15 -3.55
CA CYS A 99 -9.38 16.89 -4.93
C CYS A 99 -9.36 18.09 -5.86
N ARG A 100 -9.54 19.32 -5.35
CA ARG A 100 -9.60 20.55 -6.18
C ARG A 100 -10.59 20.38 -7.35
N ASN A 101 -11.77 19.82 -7.08
CA ASN A 101 -12.82 19.53 -8.07
C ASN A 101 -12.42 18.57 -9.21
N ARG A 102 -11.34 17.78 -9.07
CA ARG A 102 -11.03 16.67 -9.97
C ARG A 102 -12.19 15.67 -9.94
N LYS A 103 -12.80 15.41 -11.09
CA LYS A 103 -13.88 14.41 -11.23
C LYS A 103 -13.33 13.00 -11.05
N TYR A 104 -14.22 12.08 -10.66
CA TYR A 104 -13.98 10.64 -10.59
C TYR A 104 -12.75 10.27 -9.74
N ALA A 105 -12.57 10.98 -8.62
CA ALA A 105 -11.43 10.84 -7.74
C ALA A 105 -11.74 10.02 -6.48
N PHE A 106 -10.77 9.20 -6.09
CA PHE A 106 -10.82 8.35 -4.90
C PHE A 106 -9.45 8.33 -4.22
N LYS A 107 -9.40 7.87 -2.97
CA LYS A 107 -8.17 7.79 -2.17
C LYS A 107 -7.98 6.42 -1.55
N VAL A 108 -6.73 5.96 -1.53
CA VAL A 108 -6.28 4.74 -0.86
C VAL A 108 -5.46 5.15 0.36
N ARG A 109 -5.93 4.78 1.55
CA ARG A 109 -5.36 5.23 2.84
C ARG A 109 -5.09 4.03 3.73
N ALA A 110 -3.94 4.03 4.41
CA ALA A 110 -3.61 2.99 5.38
C ALA A 110 -4.61 2.97 6.55
N ASN A 111 -4.90 1.79 7.08
CA ASN A 111 -5.83 1.55 8.18
C ASN A 111 -5.32 2.11 9.51
N VAL A 112 -6.02 3.07 10.13
CA VAL A 112 -5.59 3.70 11.40
C VAL A 112 -5.34 2.69 12.52
N LEU A 113 -6.08 1.59 12.58
CA LEU A 113 -5.84 0.53 13.56
C LEU A 113 -4.47 -0.15 13.36
N TRP A 114 -4.09 -0.46 12.12
CA TRP A 114 -2.77 -1.01 11.80
C TRP A 114 -1.65 -0.03 12.16
N ILE A 115 -1.91 1.27 11.99
CA ILE A 115 -0.99 2.36 12.31
C ILE A 115 -0.73 2.42 13.82
N SER A 116 -1.79 2.34 14.62
CA SER A 116 -1.70 2.38 16.08
C SER A 116 -1.09 1.12 16.70
N LEU A 117 -1.19 -0.03 16.02
CA LEU A 117 -0.63 -1.30 16.51
C LEU A 117 0.86 -1.47 16.18
N ASN A 118 1.35 -0.89 15.09
CA ASN A 118 2.75 -1.00 14.66
C ASN A 118 3.55 0.27 15.01
N LEU A 119 3.52 0.69 16.28
CA LEU A 119 3.95 1.97 16.89
C LEU A 119 5.29 2.61 16.45
N ASN A 120 6.05 1.98 15.55
CA ASN A 120 7.34 2.42 14.99
C ASN A 120 7.27 2.90 13.53
N VAL A 121 6.09 2.91 12.88
CA VAL A 121 5.95 3.38 11.49
C VAL A 121 5.76 4.90 11.44
N VAL A 122 6.81 5.61 11.02
CA VAL A 122 6.87 7.08 10.94
C VAL A 122 5.70 7.67 10.14
N HIS A 123 5.00 8.63 10.76
CA HIS A 123 3.86 9.41 10.24
C HIS A 123 4.06 10.06 8.84
N GLN A 124 5.29 10.15 8.32
CA GLN A 124 5.59 10.82 7.05
C GLN A 124 5.29 9.99 5.79
N GLY A 125 5.27 8.65 5.89
CA GLY A 125 4.96 7.74 4.76
C GLY A 125 3.46 7.48 4.52
N MET A 126 2.60 8.02 5.38
CA MET A 126 1.22 7.53 5.56
C MET A 126 0.19 8.38 4.82
N ARG A 127 0.65 9.16 3.83
CA ARG A 127 -0.20 10.06 3.05
C ARG A 127 -1.08 9.23 2.11
N PRO A 128 -2.38 9.55 2.00
CA PRO A 128 -3.27 8.81 1.11
C PRO A 128 -2.82 8.96 -0.34
N TYR A 129 -2.89 7.86 -1.09
CA TYR A 129 -2.76 7.88 -2.54
C TYR A 129 -4.06 8.39 -3.13
N ILE A 130 -4.04 9.58 -3.72
CA ILE A 130 -5.21 10.15 -4.39
C ILE A 130 -5.10 9.84 -5.88
N MET A 131 -6.15 9.25 -6.43
CA MET A 131 -6.24 8.82 -7.82
C MET A 131 -7.53 9.34 -8.47
N SER A 132 -7.56 9.42 -9.79
CA SER A 132 -8.70 9.88 -10.58
C SER A 132 -8.73 9.12 -11.90
N ALA A 133 -9.91 8.62 -12.25
CA ALA A 133 -10.17 7.97 -13.55
C ALA A 133 -10.67 8.98 -14.59
N GLU A 134 -10.74 8.55 -15.85
CA GLU A 134 -11.26 9.36 -16.96
C GLU A 134 -12.79 9.36 -16.99
N THR A 135 -13.42 8.25 -16.58
CA THR A 135 -14.88 8.09 -16.53
C THR A 135 -15.37 7.72 -15.13
N GLN A 136 -16.68 7.84 -14.90
CA GLN A 136 -17.30 7.40 -13.64
C GLN A 136 -17.28 5.87 -13.53
N GLU A 137 -17.55 5.19 -14.62
CA GLU A 137 -17.57 3.74 -14.75
C GLU A 137 -16.22 3.14 -14.39
N ASP A 138 -15.13 3.72 -14.92
CA ASP A 138 -13.76 3.30 -14.60
C ASP A 138 -13.48 3.49 -13.11
N MET A 139 -13.83 4.65 -12.55
CA MET A 139 -13.63 4.92 -11.12
C MET A 139 -14.37 3.89 -10.25
N LEU A 140 -15.63 3.58 -10.58
CA LEU A 140 -16.41 2.58 -9.86
C LEU A 140 -15.81 1.17 -10.02
N GLY A 141 -15.31 0.82 -11.20
CA GLY A 141 -14.58 -0.44 -11.45
C GLY A 141 -13.35 -0.56 -10.56
N TRP A 142 -12.50 0.47 -10.53
CA TRP A 142 -11.32 0.52 -9.68
C TRP A 142 -11.66 0.48 -8.19
N VAL A 143 -12.63 1.28 -7.74
CA VAL A 143 -13.02 1.31 -6.32
C VAL A 143 -13.52 -0.07 -5.87
N ARG A 144 -14.35 -0.75 -6.66
CA ARG A 144 -14.82 -2.11 -6.34
C ARG A 144 -13.68 -3.10 -6.23
N ALA A 145 -12.83 -3.21 -7.25
CA ALA A 145 -11.75 -4.19 -7.29
C ALA A 145 -10.73 -3.99 -6.17
N LEU A 146 -10.37 -2.73 -5.90
CA LEU A 146 -9.44 -2.38 -4.83
C LEU A 146 -10.05 -2.62 -3.44
N SER A 147 -11.34 -2.33 -3.25
CA SER A 147 -12.02 -2.56 -1.97
C SER A 147 -12.10 -4.06 -1.67
N GLN A 148 -12.47 -4.88 -2.66
CA GLN A 148 -12.48 -6.33 -2.51
C GLN A 148 -11.09 -6.88 -2.13
N SER A 149 -10.04 -6.40 -2.79
CA SER A 149 -8.67 -6.82 -2.48
C SER A 149 -8.17 -6.35 -1.13
N ALA A 150 -8.67 -5.21 -0.62
CA ALA A 150 -8.31 -4.67 0.68
C ALA A 150 -9.04 -5.36 1.84
N SER A 151 -10.18 -6.00 1.57
CA SER A 151 -10.97 -6.74 2.56
C SER A 151 -10.52 -8.19 2.75
N MET A 152 -9.57 -8.69 1.95
CA MET A 152 -9.04 -10.03 2.15
C MET A 152 -8.06 -10.04 3.33
N GLU A 153 -8.39 -10.87 4.32
CA GLU A 153 -7.54 -11.11 5.48
C GLU A 153 -6.24 -11.79 5.02
N ALA A 154 -5.12 -11.44 5.66
CA ALA A 154 -3.79 -11.92 5.30
C ALA A 154 -3.58 -13.43 5.56
N ASP A 155 -4.61 -14.14 6.00
CA ASP A 155 -4.55 -15.54 6.42
C ASP A 155 -4.37 -16.51 5.23
N ASP A 156 -4.73 -16.10 4.01
CA ASP A 156 -4.47 -16.88 2.79
C ASP A 156 -3.04 -16.72 2.24
N ILE A 157 -2.26 -15.76 2.75
CA ILE A 157 -0.86 -15.54 2.35
C ILE A 157 0.10 -16.46 3.13
N ILE A 158 -0.33 -16.97 4.28
CA ILE A 158 0.48 -17.84 5.15
C ILE A 158 0.30 -19.33 4.80
N ASN A 159 -0.76 -19.69 4.08
CA ASN A 159 -1.11 -21.08 3.75
C ASN A 159 -0.81 -21.50 2.29
N ARG A 160 0.08 -20.79 1.57
CA ARG A 160 0.55 -21.18 0.23
C ARG A 160 2.06 -21.17 0.12
#